data_AF-A0A316KYF6-F1
#
_entry.id   AF-A0A316KYF6-F1
#
_cell.length_a   1.000
_cell.length_b   1.000
_cell.length_c   1.000
_cell.angle_alpha   90.00
_cell.angle_beta   90.00
_cell.angle_gamma   90.00
#
_symmetry.space_group_name_H-M   'P 1'
#
loop_
_entity.id
_entity.type
_entity.pdbx_description
1 polymer ?
#
loop_
_entity_poly.entity_id
_entity_poly.type
_entity_poly.pdbx_seq_one_letter_code
_entity_poly.pdbx_strand_id
1 'polypeptide(L)'
;MKFKSILFVGFFICILSCGNSDDNFLTTLEGEYEGTFTVEYQNDQTFSNPVEVSFGGGEFSSSTGPNRFPAGGSGAYEVENNTIQFTDKNIWTADFDWNLILNGTYNYTINENTLTLSANKNDVGVYKYVLKKK
;
A
#
# COMPACT_ATOMS: atom_id res chain seq x y z
N MET A 1 62.65 24.59 2.69
CA MET A 1 61.55 24.20 3.61
C MET A 1 61.02 22.85 3.16
N LYS A 2 60.93 21.87 4.07
CA LYS A 2 60.50 20.49 3.81
C LYS A 2 59.01 20.38 4.11
N PHE A 3 58.17 20.10 3.11
CA PHE A 3 56.78 19.69 3.37
C PHE A 3 56.72 18.16 3.38
N LYS A 4 56.47 17.61 4.58
CA LYS A 4 56.25 16.18 4.81
C LYS A 4 54.85 15.81 4.32
N SER A 5 54.81 14.73 3.54
CA SER A 5 53.60 14.01 3.15
C SER A 5 52.89 13.43 4.38
N ILE A 6 51.57 13.59 4.48
CA ILE A 6 50.71 12.73 5.31
C ILE A 6 49.63 12.12 4.42
N LEU A 7 49.78 10.82 4.30
CA LEU A 7 48.85 9.81 3.82
C LEU A 7 47.58 9.80 4.71
N PHE A 8 46.39 9.83 4.11
CA PHE A 8 45.20 9.28 4.75
C PHE A 8 44.46 8.37 3.76
N VAL A 9 44.62 7.08 3.99
CA VAL A 9 43.90 5.96 3.39
C VAL A 9 42.61 5.78 4.19
N GLY A 10 41.48 5.55 3.52
CA GLY A 10 40.22 5.27 4.22
C GLY A 10 39.01 5.05 3.31
N PHE A 11 39.06 3.95 2.57
CA PHE A 11 37.97 3.28 1.87
C PHE A 11 36.68 3.14 2.71
N PHE A 12 35.53 3.56 2.17
CA PHE A 12 34.31 2.74 2.26
C PHE A 12 33.38 3.03 1.08
N ILE A 13 33.38 2.09 0.15
CA ILE A 13 32.36 1.93 -0.88
C ILE A 13 31.12 1.39 -0.17
N CYS A 14 30.07 2.20 -0.04
CA CYS A 14 28.72 1.66 0.08
C CYS A 14 28.14 1.61 -1.34
N ILE A 15 28.38 0.49 -2.01
CA ILE A 15 27.44 -0.01 -3.00
C ILE A 15 26.10 -0.16 -2.26
N LEU A 16 25.19 0.80 -2.46
CA LEU A 16 23.79 0.51 -2.19
C LEU A 16 23.40 -0.56 -3.20
N SER A 17 23.35 -1.78 -2.69
CA SER A 17 22.78 -2.95 -3.32
C SER A 17 21.35 -2.60 -3.73
N CYS A 18 21.17 -2.14 -4.97
CA CYS A 18 19.88 -2.19 -5.64
C CYS A 18 19.60 -3.67 -5.86
N GLY A 19 18.95 -4.29 -4.88
CA GLY A 19 18.41 -5.63 -5.00
C GLY A 19 17.28 -5.56 -6.01
N ASN A 20 17.57 -5.86 -7.26
CA ASN A 20 16.56 -5.96 -8.32
C ASN A 20 15.72 -7.22 -8.05
N SER A 21 14.71 -7.09 -7.20
CA SER A 21 13.74 -8.15 -6.91
C SER A 21 12.29 -7.75 -7.20
N ASP A 22 12.02 -6.47 -7.48
CA ASP A 22 10.65 -5.93 -7.40
C ASP A 22 9.94 -5.78 -8.75
N ASP A 23 10.67 -5.78 -9.88
CA ASP A 23 10.08 -5.55 -11.21
C ASP A 23 9.06 -6.62 -11.64
N ASN A 24 9.30 -7.88 -11.27
CA ASN A 24 8.39 -8.98 -11.61
C ASN A 24 7.11 -9.00 -10.76
N PHE A 25 7.14 -8.44 -9.55
CA PHE A 25 5.96 -8.37 -8.71
C PHE A 25 5.09 -7.17 -9.06
N LEU A 26 5.70 -6.01 -9.30
CA LEU A 26 4.98 -4.81 -9.73
C LEU A 26 4.17 -5.12 -10.99
N THR A 27 4.79 -5.75 -11.99
CA THR A 27 4.10 -6.22 -13.20
C THR A 27 2.95 -7.21 -12.93
N THR A 28 2.98 -7.96 -11.82
CA THR A 28 1.91 -8.87 -11.42
C THR A 28 0.73 -8.12 -10.78
N LEU A 29 1.01 -7.08 -9.98
CA LEU A 29 0.02 -6.24 -9.31
C LEU A 29 -0.63 -5.21 -10.26
N GLU A 30 0.08 -4.78 -11.31
CA GLU A 30 -0.46 -3.81 -12.27
C GLU A 30 -1.77 -4.29 -12.90
N GLY A 31 -2.74 -3.38 -13.01
CA GLY A 31 -4.03 -3.63 -13.65
C GLY A 31 -5.20 -3.02 -12.89
N GLU A 32 -6.39 -3.31 -13.41
CA GLU A 32 -7.65 -2.93 -12.80
C GLU A 32 -8.27 -4.11 -12.06
N TYR A 33 -8.80 -3.82 -10.88
CA TYR A 33 -9.43 -4.79 -10.02
C TYR A 33 -10.81 -4.31 -9.60
N GLU A 34 -11.73 -5.26 -9.45
CA GLU A 34 -13.04 -5.05 -8.86
C GLU A 34 -13.26 -6.05 -7.74
N GLY A 35 -14.05 -5.68 -6.74
CA GLY A 35 -14.40 -6.61 -5.69
C GLY A 35 -15.07 -5.93 -4.52
N THR A 36 -14.74 -6.39 -3.32
CA THR A 36 -15.45 -6.00 -2.10
C THR A 36 -14.48 -5.47 -1.06
N PHE A 37 -14.82 -4.31 -0.51
CA PHE A 37 -14.26 -3.82 0.73
C PHE A 37 -15.15 -4.25 1.89
N THR A 38 -14.56 -4.68 2.99
CA THR A 38 -15.24 -4.97 4.25
C THR A 38 -14.46 -4.38 5.42
N VAL A 39 -15.16 -3.72 6.33
CA VAL A 39 -14.63 -3.35 7.65
C VAL A 39 -15.45 -4.06 8.72
N GLU A 40 -14.76 -4.69 9.66
CA GLU A 40 -15.30 -5.27 10.88
C GLU A 40 -14.75 -4.46 12.06
N TYR A 41 -15.61 -3.63 12.67
CA TYR A 41 -15.25 -2.82 13.83
C TYR A 41 -15.27 -3.65 15.11
N GLN A 42 -14.49 -3.26 16.11
CA GLN A 42 -14.45 -3.97 17.41
C GLN A 42 -15.78 -3.95 18.18
N ASN A 43 -16.72 -3.07 17.80
CA ASN A 43 -18.07 -3.00 18.37
C ASN A 43 -19.08 -3.89 17.63
N ASP A 44 -18.60 -4.90 16.90
CA ASP A 44 -19.37 -5.86 16.11
C ASP A 44 -20.16 -5.25 14.93
N GLN A 45 -19.91 -3.99 14.56
CA GLN A 45 -20.45 -3.42 13.33
C GLN A 45 -19.62 -3.82 12.12
N THR A 46 -20.31 -4.33 11.09
CA THR A 46 -19.69 -4.71 9.82
C THR A 46 -20.32 -3.94 8.67
N PHE A 47 -19.47 -3.35 7.83
CA PHE A 47 -19.88 -2.70 6.59
C PHE A 47 -19.14 -3.32 5.42
N SER A 48 -19.85 -3.54 4.32
CA SER A 48 -19.28 -4.17 3.13
C SER A 48 -19.91 -3.58 1.87
N ASN A 49 -19.08 -3.20 0.90
CA ASN A 49 -19.54 -2.58 -0.34
C ASN A 49 -18.59 -2.92 -1.52
N PRO A 50 -19.10 -2.82 -2.76
CA PRO A 50 -18.26 -2.89 -3.95
C PRO A 50 -17.17 -1.81 -3.96
N VAL A 51 -16.01 -2.16 -4.51
CA VAL A 51 -14.88 -1.25 -4.70
C VAL A 51 -14.12 -1.63 -5.98
N GLU A 52 -13.55 -0.62 -6.63
CA GLU A 52 -12.59 -0.78 -7.71
C GLU A 52 -11.24 -0.22 -7.26
N VAL A 53 -10.17 -0.91 -7.62
CA VAL A 53 -8.80 -0.47 -7.34
C VAL A 53 -7.96 -0.65 -8.60
N SER A 54 -7.23 0.38 -8.99
CA SER A 54 -6.25 0.30 -10.07
C SER A 54 -4.84 0.47 -9.54
N PHE A 55 -3.90 -0.24 -10.15
CA PHE A 55 -2.46 -0.17 -9.89
C PHE A 55 -1.73 0.02 -11.22
N GLY A 56 -0.81 0.97 -11.29
CA GLY A 56 0.02 1.18 -12.48
C GLY A 56 1.16 2.15 -12.23
N GLY A 57 2.38 1.77 -12.65
CA GLY A 57 3.55 2.65 -12.56
C GLY A 57 3.87 3.12 -11.13
N GLY A 58 3.61 2.29 -10.12
CA GLY A 58 3.82 2.63 -8.69
C GLY A 58 2.74 3.51 -8.08
N GLU A 59 1.67 3.83 -8.82
CA GLU A 59 0.53 4.60 -8.33
C GLU A 59 -0.73 3.74 -8.24
N PHE A 60 -1.59 4.06 -7.27
CA PHE A 60 -2.89 3.41 -7.09
C PHE A 60 -4.03 4.43 -7.10
N SER A 61 -5.24 3.93 -7.39
CA SER A 61 -6.48 4.62 -7.08
C SER A 61 -7.53 3.63 -6.59
N SER A 62 -8.37 4.05 -5.65
CA SER A 62 -9.47 3.26 -5.09
C SER A 62 -10.75 4.08 -5.11
N SER A 63 -11.83 3.46 -5.57
CA SER A 63 -13.14 4.11 -5.64
C SER A 63 -13.77 4.28 -4.26
N THR A 64 -14.61 5.30 -4.12
CA THR A 64 -15.42 5.52 -2.92
C THR A 64 -16.69 4.67 -2.98
N GLY A 65 -17.01 3.98 -1.90
CA GLY A 65 -18.26 3.25 -1.74
C GLY A 65 -19.36 4.06 -1.05
N PRO A 66 -20.60 3.52 -0.97
CA PRO A 66 -21.71 4.13 -0.26
C PRO A 66 -21.33 4.54 1.16
N ASN A 67 -21.72 5.75 1.56
CA ASN A 67 -21.43 6.33 2.89
C ASN A 67 -19.93 6.33 3.26
N ARG A 68 -19.03 6.37 2.26
CA ARG A 68 -17.56 6.30 2.43
C ARG A 68 -17.06 4.96 2.97
N PHE A 69 -17.73 3.86 2.67
CA PHE A 69 -17.22 2.52 2.92
C PHE A 69 -16.91 1.82 1.60
N PRO A 70 -15.65 1.80 1.12
CA PRO A 70 -14.50 2.54 1.64
C PRO A 70 -14.57 4.02 1.22
N ALA A 71 -13.69 4.86 1.79
CA ALA A 71 -13.61 6.26 1.43
C ALA A 71 -12.94 6.46 0.07
N GLY A 72 -12.20 5.45 -0.39
CA GLY A 72 -11.35 5.47 -1.59
C GLY A 72 -9.92 5.80 -1.23
N GLY A 73 -9.21 6.45 -2.15
CA GLY A 73 -7.83 6.91 -1.96
C GLY A 73 -7.05 6.87 -3.26
N SER A 74 -5.97 7.62 -3.34
CA SER A 74 -5.04 7.56 -4.47
C SER A 74 -3.68 8.12 -4.10
N GLY A 75 -2.64 7.61 -4.74
CA GLY A 75 -1.26 8.01 -4.47
C GLY A 75 -0.28 6.90 -4.81
N ALA A 76 0.84 6.85 -4.10
CA ALA A 76 1.89 5.88 -4.35
C ALA A 76 1.65 4.58 -3.56
N TYR A 77 2.11 3.47 -4.10
CA TYR A 77 2.24 2.22 -3.35
C TYR A 77 3.64 1.64 -3.52
N GLU A 78 4.11 0.98 -2.46
CA GLU A 78 5.37 0.26 -2.43
C GLU A 78 5.13 -1.14 -1.88
N VAL A 79 5.76 -2.14 -2.46
CA VAL A 79 5.59 -3.54 -2.05
C VAL A 79 6.85 -3.95 -1.32
N GLU A 80 6.70 -4.42 -0.09
CA GLU A 80 7.81 -4.89 0.72
C GLU A 80 7.45 -6.25 1.33
N ASN A 81 8.19 -7.28 0.93
CA ASN A 81 8.04 -8.66 1.41
C ASN A 81 6.59 -9.20 1.27
N ASN A 82 5.82 -9.18 2.36
CA ASN A 82 4.44 -9.69 2.46
C ASN A 82 3.42 -8.56 2.69
N THR A 83 3.85 -7.31 2.50
CA THR A 83 3.03 -6.12 2.72
C THR A 83 3.06 -5.17 1.53
N ILE A 84 2.01 -4.35 1.42
CA ILE A 84 1.95 -3.21 0.51
C ILE A 84 1.76 -1.96 1.37
N GLN A 85 2.65 -0.99 1.23
CA GLN A 85 2.54 0.33 1.83
C GLN A 85 1.83 1.27 0.86
N PHE A 86 0.66 1.76 1.24
CA PHE A 86 -0.08 2.78 0.49
C PHE A 86 0.16 4.16 1.08
N THR A 87 0.44 5.14 0.24
CA THR A 87 0.59 6.54 0.64
C THR A 87 -0.43 7.38 -0.13
N ASP A 88 -1.56 7.65 0.51
CA ASP A 88 -2.60 8.54 -0.05
C ASP A 88 -2.10 9.99 -0.09
N LYS A 89 -2.37 10.69 -1.20
CA LYS A 89 -1.95 12.08 -1.44
C LYS A 89 -3.10 13.08 -1.41
N ASN A 90 -4.31 12.64 -1.10
CA ASN A 90 -5.50 13.48 -1.15
C ASN A 90 -5.66 14.28 0.16
N ILE A 91 -6.33 15.42 0.06
CA ILE A 91 -6.67 16.25 1.24
C ILE A 91 -8.04 15.80 1.73
N TRP A 92 -8.11 15.32 2.98
CA TRP A 92 -9.34 14.85 3.61
C TRP A 92 -9.79 15.77 4.73
N THR A 93 -11.11 15.90 4.87
CA THR A 93 -11.75 16.55 6.00
C THR A 93 -11.86 15.58 7.19
N ALA A 94 -11.88 16.10 8.42
CA ALA A 94 -11.88 15.29 9.64
C ALA A 94 -13.30 14.85 10.11
N ASP A 95 -14.26 14.77 9.19
CA ASP A 95 -15.68 14.48 9.45
C ASP A 95 -16.05 13.00 9.34
N PHE A 96 -15.06 12.12 9.13
CA PHE A 96 -15.27 10.67 9.01
C PHE A 96 -14.06 9.87 9.52
N ASP A 97 -14.21 8.56 9.61
CA ASP A 97 -13.13 7.64 9.97
C ASP A 97 -12.09 7.52 8.85
N TRP A 98 -10.91 8.11 9.06
CA TRP A 98 -9.82 8.11 8.08
C TRP A 98 -9.23 6.71 7.83
N ASN A 99 -9.50 5.72 8.68
CA ASN A 99 -9.06 4.35 8.42
C ASN A 99 -9.74 3.74 7.19
N LEU A 100 -10.88 4.31 6.76
CA LEU A 100 -11.63 3.94 5.55
C LEU A 100 -10.92 4.39 4.25
N ILE A 101 -9.89 5.21 4.34
CA ILE A 101 -9.01 5.54 3.20
C ILE A 101 -8.06 4.35 2.98
N LEU A 102 -7.86 3.95 1.72
CA LEU A 102 -6.79 3.03 1.36
C LEU A 102 -5.43 3.74 1.53
N ASN A 103 -4.90 3.66 2.73
CA ASN A 103 -3.65 4.27 3.16
C ASN A 103 -3.03 3.44 4.29
N GLY A 104 -1.70 3.45 4.38
CA GLY A 104 -0.95 2.68 5.37
C GLY A 104 -0.52 1.30 4.85
N THR A 105 0.02 0.50 5.76
CA THR A 105 0.53 -0.84 5.45
C THR A 105 -0.60 -1.87 5.49
N TYR A 106 -0.69 -2.71 4.46
CA TYR A 106 -1.58 -3.85 4.39
C TYR A 106 -0.78 -5.13 4.19
N ASN A 107 -1.15 -6.19 4.90
CA ASN A 107 -0.75 -7.53 4.50
C ASN A 107 -1.47 -7.88 3.20
N TYR A 108 -0.82 -8.66 2.34
CA TYR A 108 -1.46 -9.11 1.12
C TYR A 108 -1.23 -10.59 0.82
N THR A 109 -2.16 -11.15 0.04
CA THR A 109 -1.97 -12.43 -0.64
C THR A 109 -2.50 -12.32 -2.07
N ILE A 110 -1.83 -13.00 -3.00
CA ILE A 110 -2.31 -13.16 -4.38
C ILE A 110 -2.53 -14.65 -4.60
N ASN A 111 -3.77 -15.02 -4.93
CA ASN A 111 -4.14 -16.37 -5.32
C ASN A 111 -4.82 -16.30 -6.69
N GLU A 112 -4.17 -16.88 -7.71
CA GLU A 112 -4.59 -16.79 -9.11
C GLU A 112 -4.78 -15.31 -9.52
N ASN A 113 -6.03 -14.90 -9.76
CA ASN A 113 -6.39 -13.53 -10.15
C ASN A 113 -7.03 -12.73 -8.99
N THR A 114 -6.92 -13.21 -7.75
CA THR A 114 -7.51 -12.56 -6.58
C THR A 114 -6.42 -12.00 -5.66
N LEU A 115 -6.40 -10.68 -5.52
CA LEU A 115 -5.62 -9.95 -4.52
C LEU A 115 -6.48 -9.79 -3.26
N THR A 116 -5.97 -10.22 -2.11
CA THR A 116 -6.57 -9.92 -0.81
C THR A 116 -5.64 -8.99 -0.05
N LEU A 117 -6.17 -7.85 0.41
CA LEU A 117 -5.48 -6.92 1.30
C LEU A 117 -6.14 -6.97 2.68
N SER A 118 -5.35 -6.94 3.76
CA SER A 118 -5.89 -6.83 5.12
C SER A 118 -5.00 -5.99 6.05
N ALA A 119 -5.65 -5.17 6.88
CA ALA A 119 -4.99 -4.38 7.92
C ALA A 119 -5.88 -4.34 9.17
N ASN A 120 -5.27 -4.52 10.35
CA ASN A 120 -5.86 -4.09 11.61
C ASN A 120 -5.35 -2.66 11.86
N LYS A 121 -6.26 -1.70 12.02
CA LYS A 121 -5.90 -0.29 12.15
C LYS A 121 -6.30 0.26 13.50
N ASN A 122 -5.32 0.79 14.24
CA ASN A 122 -5.49 1.59 15.45
C ASN A 122 -6.37 0.96 16.53
N ASP A 123 -6.43 -0.38 16.60
CA ASP A 123 -7.37 -1.12 17.44
C ASP A 123 -8.85 -0.71 17.22
N VAL A 124 -9.18 -0.19 16.03
CA VAL A 124 -10.55 0.22 15.66
C VAL A 124 -11.30 -0.93 14.98
N GLY A 125 -10.61 -1.64 14.09
CA GLY A 125 -11.21 -2.72 13.31
C GLY A 125 -10.27 -3.36 12.32
N VAL A 126 -10.79 -4.38 11.64
CA VAL A 126 -10.10 -5.09 10.54
C VAL A 126 -10.69 -4.63 9.21
N TYR A 127 -9.81 -4.17 8.33
CA TYR A 127 -10.13 -3.61 7.02
C TYR A 127 -9.63 -4.58 5.97
N LYS A 128 -10.51 -5.06 5.09
CA LYS A 128 -10.21 -6.08 4.11
C LYS A 128 -10.68 -5.67 2.72
N TYR A 129 -9.84 -5.89 1.72
CA TYR A 129 -10.20 -5.82 0.31
C TYR A 129 -10.03 -7.20 -0.29
N VAL A 130 -11.04 -7.70 -1.00
CA VAL A 130 -10.95 -8.92 -1.83
C VAL A 130 -11.23 -8.50 -3.25
N LEU A 131 -10.20 -8.52 -4.08
CA LEU A 131 -10.14 -7.84 -5.37
C LEU A 131 -9.79 -8.85 -6.46
N LYS A 132 -10.64 -8.96 -7.47
CA LYS A 132 -10.41 -9.80 -8.65
C LYS A 132 -9.92 -8.93 -9.80
N LYS A 133 -8.85 -9.35 -10.46
CA LYS A 133 -8.30 -8.70 -11.64
C LYS A 133 -9.30 -8.81 -12.81
N LYS A 134 -9.55 -7.70 -13.51
CA LYS A 134 -10.41 -7.64 -14.70
C LYS A 134 -9.77 -8.32 -15.91
#